data_AF-A0A1D2SQQ1-F1
#
_entry.id   AF-A0A1D2SQQ1-F1
#
_cell.length_a   1.000
_cell.length_b   1.000
_cell.length_c   1.000
_cell.angle_alpha   90.00
_cell.angle_beta   90.00
_cell.angle_gamma   90.00
#
_symmetry.space_group_name_H-M   'P 1'
#
loop_
_entity.id
_entity.type
_entity.pdbx_description
1 polymer ?
#
loop_
_entity_poly.entity_id
_entity_poly.type
_entity_poly.pdbx_seq_one_letter_code
_entity_poly.pdbx_strand_id
1 'polypeptide(L)'
;MKDYTDRTIPWQYDTFIHHLRNVSFSLIAFDPAETQKSTNRFATSVVNGVPAILCGKSTSATCAIENGFGDIVVYDQRDLPRAVACVQNPEFRRRYIEHMRGFFLAELGEQVMTQRYVEMFKQITRAAH
;
A
#
# COMPACT_ATOMS: atom_id res chain seq x y z
N MET A 1 -17.42 20.43 13.19
CA MET A 1 -16.61 19.31 12.68
C MET A 1 -17.38 18.04 12.99
N LYS A 2 -17.65 17.15 12.02
CA LYS A 2 -18.26 15.85 12.36
C LYS A 2 -17.24 15.05 13.15
N ASP A 3 -17.63 14.60 14.33
CA ASP A 3 -16.84 13.67 15.13
C ASP A 3 -16.94 12.28 14.48
N TYR A 4 -15.78 11.68 14.20
CA TYR A 4 -15.65 10.36 13.58
C TYR A 4 -14.86 9.41 14.48
N THR A 5 -14.65 9.76 15.77
CA THR A 5 -13.89 8.91 16.70
C THR A 5 -14.51 7.53 16.88
N ASP A 6 -15.83 7.40 16.71
CA ASP A 6 -16.57 6.14 16.67
C ASP A 6 -16.22 5.25 15.46
N ARG A 7 -15.59 5.81 14.43
CA ARG A 7 -15.17 5.12 13.19
C ARG A 7 -13.65 5.01 13.04
N THR A 8 -12.89 5.52 14.00
CA THR A 8 -11.44 5.37 14.04
C THR A 8 -11.06 4.13 14.82
N ILE A 9 -10.38 3.21 14.15
CA ILE A 9 -9.79 2.01 14.77
C ILE A 9 -8.27 2.23 14.91
N PRO A 10 -7.67 1.88 16.06
CA PRO A 10 -6.22 1.87 16.20
C PRO A 10 -5.55 1.03 15.11
N TRP A 11 -4.45 1.53 14.57
CA TRP A 11 -3.64 0.79 13.59
C TRP A 11 -2.81 -0.29 14.29
N GLN A 12 -3.47 -1.37 14.70
CA GLN A 12 -2.85 -2.57 15.27
C GLN A 12 -3.14 -3.74 14.34
N TYR A 13 -2.09 -4.42 13.88
CA TYR A 13 -2.17 -5.41 12.82
C TYR A 13 -3.26 -6.47 13.09
N ASP A 14 -3.26 -7.06 14.27
CA ASP A 14 -4.16 -8.17 14.61
C ASP A 14 -5.65 -7.77 14.59
N THR A 15 -5.97 -6.55 15.01
CA THR A 15 -7.38 -6.08 15.00
C THR A 15 -7.76 -5.52 13.63
N PHE A 16 -6.84 -4.77 13.01
CA PHE A 16 -7.08 -4.05 11.77
C PHE A 16 -7.27 -5.00 10.57
N ILE A 17 -6.51 -6.10 10.48
CA ILE A 17 -6.58 -7.01 9.31
C ILE A 17 -7.95 -7.68 9.18
N HIS A 18 -8.60 -8.02 10.29
CA HIS A 18 -9.96 -8.57 10.25
C HIS A 18 -10.95 -7.56 9.67
N HIS A 19 -10.85 -6.28 10.02
CA HIS A 19 -11.70 -5.25 9.42
C HIS A 19 -11.34 -5.02 7.95
N LEU A 20 -10.05 -4.95 7.62
CA LEU A 20 -9.57 -4.73 6.27
C LEU A 20 -10.10 -5.79 5.29
N ARG A 21 -10.04 -7.07 5.65
CA ARG A 21 -10.51 -8.16 4.78
C ARG A 21 -12.02 -8.14 4.51
N ASN A 22 -12.79 -7.40 5.30
CA ASN A 22 -14.23 -7.24 5.13
C ASN A 22 -14.63 -6.03 4.28
N VAL A 23 -13.67 -5.24 3.78
CA VAL A 23 -13.98 -4.09 2.90
C VAL A 23 -13.71 -4.43 1.43
N SER A 24 -14.44 -3.76 0.53
CA SER A 24 -14.27 -3.96 -0.91
C SER A 24 -12.96 -3.35 -1.43
N PHE A 25 -12.53 -2.20 -0.89
CA PHE A 25 -11.29 -1.53 -1.22
C PHE A 25 -10.85 -0.63 -0.07
N SER A 26 -9.58 -0.21 -0.07
CA SER A 26 -9.04 0.80 0.83
C SER A 26 -8.79 2.10 0.07
N LEU A 27 -8.94 3.24 0.76
CA LEU A 27 -8.55 4.55 0.24
C LEU A 27 -7.38 5.06 1.09
N ILE A 28 -6.23 5.28 0.46
CA ILE A 28 -5.01 5.68 1.15
C ILE A 28 -4.67 7.10 0.71
N ALA A 29 -4.88 8.04 1.63
CA ALA A 29 -4.52 9.43 1.46
C ALA A 29 -3.21 9.75 2.17
N PHE A 30 -2.47 10.70 1.58
CA PHE A 30 -1.21 11.20 2.09
C PHE A 30 -1.34 12.69 2.39
N ASP A 31 -0.75 13.11 3.50
CA ASP A 31 -0.59 14.53 3.79
C ASP A 31 0.59 15.05 2.95
N PRO A 32 0.40 16.09 2.11
CA PRO A 32 1.48 16.70 1.34
C PRO A 32 2.64 17.23 2.20
N ALA A 33 2.41 17.53 3.48
CA ALA A 33 3.44 17.98 4.41
C ALA A 33 4.37 16.84 4.87
N GLU A 34 3.97 15.58 4.67
CA GLU A 34 4.81 14.43 5.00
C GLU A 34 5.73 14.07 3.82
N THR A 35 7.01 14.40 3.95
CA THR A 35 8.01 14.22 2.89
C THR A 35 8.48 12.78 2.69
N GLN A 36 8.32 11.92 3.70
CA GLN A 36 8.57 10.48 3.61
C GLN A 36 7.51 9.71 4.39
N LYS A 37 6.62 9.02 3.67
CA LYS A 37 5.73 8.02 4.28
C LYS A 37 6.02 6.67 3.67
N SER A 38 6.18 5.67 4.55
CA SER A 38 6.36 4.28 4.15
C SER A 38 5.14 3.79 3.34
N THR A 39 5.41 2.97 2.33
CA THR A 39 4.39 2.27 1.52
C THR A 39 3.65 1.16 2.30
N ASN A 40 3.92 1.00 3.60
CA ASN A 40 3.37 -0.05 4.45
C ASN A 40 1.84 -0.20 4.38
N ARG A 41 1.07 0.90 4.38
CA ARG A 41 -0.41 0.81 4.31
C ARG A 41 -0.87 0.24 2.96
N PHE A 42 -0.19 0.64 1.89
CA PHE A 42 -0.47 0.14 0.54
C PHE A 42 -0.11 -1.34 0.43
N ALA A 43 1.09 -1.73 0.85
CA ALA A 43 1.53 -3.11 0.88
C ALA A 43 0.61 -3.99 1.74
N THR A 44 0.24 -3.53 2.94
CA THR A 44 -0.64 -4.25 3.87
C THR A 44 -2.00 -4.54 3.24
N SER A 45 -2.62 -3.53 2.59
CA SER A 45 -3.90 -3.71 1.90
C SER A 45 -3.81 -4.78 0.82
N VAL A 46 -2.84 -4.65 -0.09
CA VAL A 46 -2.70 -5.53 -1.25
C VAL A 46 -2.33 -6.96 -0.85
N VAL A 47 -1.38 -7.13 0.07
CA VAL A 47 -0.95 -8.47 0.53
C VAL A 47 -2.10 -9.23 1.20
N ASN A 48 -3.06 -8.50 1.79
CA ASN A 48 -4.28 -9.07 2.36
C ASN A 48 -5.45 -9.17 1.37
N GLY A 49 -5.22 -8.98 0.06
CA GLY A 49 -6.22 -9.18 -0.99
C GLY A 49 -7.20 -8.03 -1.17
N VAL A 50 -6.93 -6.87 -0.56
CA VAL A 50 -7.81 -5.71 -0.62
C VAL A 50 -7.17 -4.64 -1.52
N PRO A 51 -7.82 -4.26 -2.63
CA PRO A 51 -7.28 -3.27 -3.54
C PRO A 51 -7.23 -1.90 -2.87
N ALA A 52 -6.18 -1.13 -3.14
CA ALA A 52 -6.02 0.23 -2.62
C ALA A 52 -6.21 1.27 -3.74
N ILE A 53 -6.92 2.34 -3.43
CA ILE A 53 -6.95 3.59 -4.22
C ILE A 53 -6.02 4.58 -3.53
N LEU A 54 -5.14 5.23 -4.30
CA LEU A 54 -4.10 6.09 -3.77
C LEU A 54 -4.40 7.55 -4.09
N CYS A 55 -4.44 8.40 -3.06
CA CYS A 55 -4.73 9.83 -3.24
C CYS A 55 -3.45 10.67 -3.22
N GLY A 56 -3.32 11.55 -4.21
CA GLY A 56 -2.23 12.50 -4.31
C GLY A 56 -0.93 11.92 -4.84
N LYS A 57 0.11 12.76 -4.85
CA LYS A 57 1.46 12.39 -5.27
C LYS A 57 2.19 11.76 -4.08
N SER A 58 2.52 10.49 -4.16
CA SER A 58 3.27 9.77 -3.13
C SER A 58 4.14 8.68 -3.75
N THR A 59 5.09 8.16 -2.98
CA THR A 59 5.89 6.97 -3.36
C THR A 59 5.01 5.77 -3.67
N SER A 60 3.88 5.61 -2.98
CA SER A 60 2.90 4.57 -3.28
C SER A 60 2.25 4.78 -4.64
N ALA A 61 1.88 6.03 -4.98
CA ALA A 61 1.29 6.36 -6.28
C ALA A 61 2.29 6.12 -7.42
N THR A 62 3.54 6.54 -7.26
CA THR A 62 4.62 6.25 -8.22
C THR A 62 4.79 4.74 -8.40
N CYS A 63 4.88 3.97 -7.31
CA CYS A 63 4.99 2.52 -7.36
C CYS A 63 3.83 1.85 -8.11
N ALA A 64 2.58 2.30 -7.89
CA ALA A 64 1.42 1.79 -8.61
C ALA A 64 1.50 2.10 -10.12
N ILE A 65 1.92 3.32 -10.49
CA ILE A 65 2.09 3.74 -11.88
C ILE A 65 3.17 2.91 -12.57
N GLU A 66 4.34 2.74 -11.94
CA GLU A 66 5.46 1.96 -12.47
C GLU A 66 5.11 0.48 -12.69
N ASN A 67 4.16 -0.04 -11.91
CA ASN A 67 3.64 -1.41 -12.06
C ASN A 67 2.42 -1.50 -13.01
N GLY A 68 2.06 -0.43 -13.72
CA GLY A 68 0.98 -0.44 -14.70
C GLY A 68 -0.44 -0.27 -14.12
N PHE A 69 -0.54 0.15 -12.86
CA PHE A 69 -1.80 0.40 -12.15
C PHE A 69 -2.01 1.90 -11.88
N GLY A 70 -1.64 2.78 -12.81
CA GLY A 70 -1.89 4.22 -12.67
C GLY A 70 -3.38 4.57 -12.51
N ASP A 71 -4.27 3.69 -12.96
CA ASP A 71 -5.71 3.91 -12.88
C ASP A 71 -6.28 3.96 -11.45
N ILE A 72 -5.57 3.43 -10.45
CA ILE A 72 -6.00 3.52 -9.05
C ILE A 72 -5.51 4.80 -8.34
N VAL A 73 -4.77 5.66 -9.04
CA VAL A 73 -4.28 6.92 -8.50
C VAL A 73 -5.28 8.05 -8.78
N VAL A 74 -5.58 8.82 -7.74
CA VAL A 74 -6.57 9.89 -7.72
C VAL A 74 -5.85 11.17 -7.32
N TYR A 75 -5.81 12.18 -8.19
CA TYR A 75 -5.21 13.48 -7.87
C TYR A 75 -6.26 14.52 -7.49
N ASP A 76 -7.49 14.32 -7.96
CA ASP A 76 -8.64 15.15 -7.64
C ASP A 76 -9.89 14.29 -7.43
N GLN A 77 -10.88 14.82 -6.71
CA GLN A 77 -12.16 14.18 -6.45
C GLN A 77 -12.84 13.62 -7.72
N ARG A 78 -12.70 14.29 -8.87
CA ARG A 78 -13.28 13.85 -10.15
C ARG A 78 -12.68 12.54 -10.66
N ASP A 79 -11.49 12.14 -10.20
CA ASP A 79 -10.85 10.87 -10.57
C ASP A 79 -11.40 9.68 -9.78
N LEU A 80 -12.04 9.93 -8.64
CA LEU A 80 -12.46 8.88 -7.72
C LEU A 80 -13.45 7.88 -8.34
N PRO A 81 -14.48 8.30 -9.11
CA PRO A 81 -15.39 7.36 -9.77
C PRO A 81 -14.68 6.37 -10.70
N ARG A 82 -13.68 6.84 -11.44
CA ARG A 82 -12.86 6.01 -12.34
C ARG A 82 -12.07 4.97 -11.54
N ALA A 83 -11.36 5.40 -10.50
CA ALA A 83 -10.57 4.49 -9.66
C ALA A 83 -11.44 3.44 -8.96
N VAL A 84 -12.62 3.84 -8.46
CA VAL A 84 -13.60 2.93 -7.86
C VAL A 84 -14.10 1.90 -8.88
N ALA A 85 -14.46 2.34 -10.09
CA ALA A 85 -14.89 1.44 -11.16
C ALA A 85 -13.81 0.41 -11.53
N CYS A 86 -12.54 0.82 -11.57
CA CYS A 86 -11.41 -0.09 -11.81
C CYS A 86 -11.32 -1.17 -10.72
N VAL A 87 -11.34 -0.81 -9.43
CA VAL A 87 -11.18 -1.81 -8.34
C VAL A 87 -12.42 -2.68 -8.13
N GLN A 88 -13.58 -2.26 -8.63
CA GLN A 88 -14.81 -3.05 -8.68
C GLN A 88 -14.85 -4.02 -9.88
N ASN A 89 -14.13 -3.73 -10.96
CA ASN A 89 -14.01 -4.65 -12.09
C ASN A 89 -13.26 -5.93 -11.66
N PRO A 90 -13.87 -7.13 -11.75
CA PRO A 90 -13.27 -8.36 -11.27
C PRO A 90 -11.93 -8.73 -11.93
N GLU A 91 -11.81 -8.53 -13.25
CA GLU A 91 -10.58 -8.83 -13.99
C GLU A 91 -9.46 -7.86 -13.63
N PHE A 92 -9.76 -6.56 -13.56
CA PHE A 92 -8.79 -5.57 -13.10
C PHE A 92 -8.32 -5.89 -11.69
N ARG A 93 -9.27 -6.12 -10.77
CA ARG A 93 -9.00 -6.46 -9.36
C ARG A 93 -8.11 -7.69 -9.25
N ARG A 94 -8.42 -8.76 -9.98
CA ARG A 94 -7.62 -10.00 -9.97
C ARG A 94 -6.18 -9.74 -10.40
N ARG A 95 -5.98 -9.14 -11.58
CA ARG A 95 -4.63 -8.82 -12.10
C ARG A 95 -3.85 -7.91 -11.15
N TYR A 96 -4.52 -6.90 -10.60
CA TYR A 96 -3.91 -5.95 -9.67
C TYR A 96 -3.45 -6.60 -8.38
N ILE A 97 -4.31 -7.39 -7.73
CA ILE A 97 -3.94 -8.08 -6.50
C ILE A 97 -2.85 -9.12 -6.75
N GLU A 98 -2.98 -9.93 -7.81
CA GLU A 98 -2.01 -10.96 -8.16
C GLU A 98 -0.61 -10.38 -8.40
N HIS A 99 -0.52 -9.35 -9.28
CA HIS A 99 0.74 -8.70 -9.60
C HIS A 99 1.34 -7.99 -8.40
N MET A 100 0.60 -7.08 -7.76
CA MET A 100 1.16 -6.23 -6.72
C MET A 100 1.47 -7.00 -5.44
N ARG A 101 0.72 -8.06 -5.13
CA ARG A 101 1.06 -8.96 -4.02
C ARG A 101 2.36 -9.69 -4.30
N GLY A 102 2.55 -10.19 -5.53
CA GLY A 102 3.81 -10.80 -5.96
C GLY A 102 4.99 -9.83 -5.81
N PHE A 103 4.83 -8.61 -6.33
CA PHE A 103 5.81 -7.53 -6.20
C PHE A 103 6.17 -7.25 -4.73
N PHE A 104 5.19 -7.02 -3.85
CA PHE A 104 5.48 -6.72 -2.45
C PHE A 104 6.12 -7.88 -1.69
N LEU A 105 5.72 -9.13 -1.96
CA LEU A 105 6.37 -10.29 -1.34
C LEU A 105 7.80 -10.49 -1.84
N ALA A 106 8.08 -10.18 -3.11
CA ALA A 106 9.42 -10.24 -3.68
C ALA A 106 10.34 -9.11 -3.18
N GLU A 107 9.79 -7.92 -2.90
CA GLU A 107 10.60 -6.77 -2.47
C GLU A 107 10.70 -6.60 -0.96
N LEU A 108 9.64 -6.97 -0.23
CA LEU A 108 9.44 -6.70 1.20
C LEU A 108 9.12 -7.95 2.01
N GLY A 109 9.17 -9.14 1.39
CA GLY A 109 8.97 -10.40 2.09
C GLY A 109 10.02 -10.63 3.18
N GLU A 110 9.65 -11.39 4.20
CA GLU A 110 10.48 -11.63 5.38
C GLU A 110 11.89 -12.09 5.01
N GLN A 111 12.02 -13.13 4.18
CA GLN A 111 13.32 -13.67 3.74
C GLN A 111 14.19 -12.62 3.04
N VAL A 112 13.58 -11.81 2.17
CA VAL A 112 14.27 -10.75 1.41
C VAL A 112 14.77 -9.66 2.34
N MET A 113 13.91 -9.23 3.28
CA MET A 113 14.29 -8.23 4.28
C MET A 113 15.37 -8.77 5.22
N THR A 114 15.27 -10.01 5.69
CA THR A 114 16.32 -10.66 6.49
C THR A 114 17.65 -10.65 5.75
N GLN A 115 17.67 -11.04 4.46
CA GLN A 115 18.90 -11.04 3.67
C GLN A 115 19.48 -9.63 3.51
N ARG A 116 18.64 -8.62 3.20
CA ARG A 116 19.07 -7.21 3.12
C ARG A 116 19.70 -6.74 4.43
N TYR A 117 19.09 -7.04 5.57
CA TYR A 117 19.67 -6.69 6.87
C TYR A 117 20.99 -7.41 7.15
N VAL A 118 21.10 -8.71 6.82
CA VAL A 118 22.35 -9.47 6.97
C VAL A 118 23.47 -8.85 6.14
N GLU A 119 23.19 -8.44 4.90
CA GLU A 119 24.17 -7.77 4.02
C GLU A 119 24.58 -6.40 4.56
N MET A 120 23.62 -5.61 5.05
CA MET A 120 23.90 -4.32 5.69
C MET A 120 24.80 -4.49 6.92
N PHE A 121 24.51 -5.46 7.79
CA PHE A 121 25.36 -5.74 8.96
C PHE A 121 26.78 -6.11 8.54
N LYS A 122 26.94 -6.99 7.54
CA LYS A 122 28.27 -7.36 7.02
C LYS A 122 29.06 -6.15 6.52
N GLN A 123 28.40 -5.18 5.88
CA GLN A 123 29.05 -3.97 5.39
C GLN A 123 29.50 -3.06 6.55
N ILE A 124 28.65 -2.87 7.56
CA ILE A 124 28.97 -2.06 8.74
C ILE A 124 30.16 -2.67 9.50
N THR A 125 30.16 -3.98 9.72
CA THR A 125 31.26 -4.64 10.46
C THR A 125 32.58 -4.59 9.68
N ARG A 126 32.55 -4.65 8.34
CA ARG A 126 33.75 -4.52 7.50
C ARG A 126 34.32 -3.10 7.48
N ALA A 127 33.48 -2.08 7.63
CA ALA A 127 33.94 -0.68 7.68
C ALA A 127 34.50 -0.26 9.04
N ALA A 128 34.29 -1.08 10.08
CA ALA A 128 34.77 -0.83 11.44
C ALA A 128 36.14 -1.49 11.75
N HIS A 129 36.74 -2.18 10.77
CA HIS A 129 38.07 -2.80 10.82
C HIS A 129 38.96 -2.21 9.73
#